data_AF-A0A1F8VC53-F1
#
_entry.id   AF-A0A1F8VC53-F1
#
_cell.length_a   1.000
_cell.length_b   1.000
_cell.length_c   1.000
_cell.angle_alpha   90.00
_cell.angle_beta   90.00
_cell.angle_gamma   90.00
#
_symmetry.space_group_name_H-M   'P 1'
#
loop_
_entity.id
_entity.type
_entity.pdbx_description
1 polymer ?
#
loop_
_entity_poly.entity_id
_entity_poly.type
_entity_poly.pdbx_seq_one_letter_code
_entity_poly.pdbx_strand_id
1 'polypeptide(L)'
;MFGVRQKRTFEEAAGKYVTVNKHKQSINQDIQELSRLHAYFAGQPLEAIHMGSLQRYIDDRKKENVKNRTINYGLQVIRHLLNQAAGEWLDENGTPWLDRPPKIKLLPEHDKRAPRPISWEEQERLFAELPHLLRKMALFAVNTGCRDQEICQLQWDWEIKIPELGSSVFKLPGYYENDAGQLVKFTKNGDSRLVILNRIAGEVIEQQRDQHDRFVFAHQYRGHWRTFYAMNTNGWKAARVRTGLQGVRVHDLRHSFGRRLRAAGVSYEDRQDLLGHKSNRMTTHYSAAEIKNLVDAANRLCQTQTSSPTLMLIQGGDSRSRKSPAGEFCGNLKIAGKS
;
A
#
# COMPACT_ATOMS: atom_id res chain seq x y z
N MET A 1 -9.43 51.52 -1.39
CA MET A 1 -10.22 50.89 -0.30
C MET A 1 -9.74 49.44 -0.23
N PHE A 2 -8.93 49.07 0.74
CA PHE A 2 -8.52 47.66 0.89
C PHE A 2 -9.75 46.87 1.35
N GLY A 3 -10.30 46.03 0.48
CA GLY A 3 -11.49 45.25 0.76
C GLY A 3 -11.29 44.40 2.01
N VAL A 4 -12.19 44.52 2.97
CA VAL A 4 -12.18 43.67 4.17
C VAL A 4 -12.40 42.23 3.71
N ARG A 5 -11.42 41.35 3.98
CA ARG A 5 -11.52 39.92 3.63
C ARG A 5 -12.77 39.33 4.26
N GLN A 6 -13.62 38.72 3.42
CA GLN A 6 -14.81 38.04 3.91
C GLN A 6 -14.40 36.82 4.73
N LYS A 7 -14.85 36.75 5.99
CA LYS A 7 -14.61 35.59 6.84
C LYS A 7 -15.40 34.40 6.30
N ARG A 8 -14.71 33.31 5.98
CA ARG A 8 -15.30 32.07 5.51
C ARG A 8 -15.30 31.02 6.60
N THR A 9 -16.38 30.24 6.68
CA THR A 9 -16.50 29.18 7.69
C THR A 9 -15.88 27.87 7.22
N PHE A 10 -15.68 26.96 8.16
CA PHE A 10 -15.23 25.60 7.86
C PHE A 10 -16.15 24.87 6.87
N GLU A 11 -17.48 25.02 6.99
CA GLU A 11 -18.46 24.35 6.11
C GLU A 11 -18.37 24.83 4.66
N GLU A 12 -18.28 26.15 4.46
CA GLU A 12 -18.11 26.72 3.13
C GLU A 12 -16.83 26.20 2.47
N ALA A 13 -15.74 26.17 3.24
CA ALA A 13 -14.46 25.66 2.77
C ALA A 13 -14.47 24.15 2.50
N ALA A 14 -15.14 23.36 3.35
CA ALA A 14 -15.28 21.92 3.16
C ALA A 14 -16.14 21.60 1.93
N GLY A 15 -17.24 22.33 1.71
CA GLY A 15 -18.09 22.18 0.52
C GLY A 15 -17.33 22.54 -0.77
N LYS A 16 -16.57 23.64 -0.75
CA LYS A 16 -15.71 24.02 -1.88
C LYS A 16 -14.59 23.00 -2.11
N TYR A 17 -13.94 22.54 -1.04
CA TYR A 17 -12.92 21.49 -1.11
C TYR A 17 -13.46 20.26 -1.81
N VAL A 18 -14.61 19.76 -1.40
CA VAL A 18 -15.22 18.55 -1.99
C VAL A 18 -15.52 18.76 -3.47
N THR A 19 -16.01 19.94 -3.84
CA THR A 19 -16.36 20.28 -5.23
C THR A 19 -15.14 20.38 -6.14
N VAL A 20 -14.08 21.06 -5.69
CA VAL A 20 -12.84 21.22 -6.45
C VAL A 20 -12.08 19.90 -6.57
N ASN A 21 -12.11 19.08 -5.52
CA ASN A 21 -11.33 17.85 -5.42
C ASN A 21 -12.10 16.57 -5.81
N LYS A 22 -13.25 16.67 -6.48
CA LYS A 22 -14.06 15.51 -6.92
C LYS A 22 -13.28 14.47 -7.74
N HIS A 23 -12.22 14.91 -8.43
CA HIS A 23 -11.35 14.06 -9.24
C HIS A 23 -10.41 13.17 -8.40
N LYS A 24 -10.24 13.42 -7.09
CA LYS A 24 -9.34 12.62 -6.23
C LYS A 24 -9.99 11.27 -5.93
N GLN A 25 -9.24 10.18 -6.13
CA GLN A 25 -9.70 8.84 -5.74
C GLN A 25 -10.01 8.72 -4.24
N SER A 26 -9.31 9.50 -3.40
CA SER A 26 -9.51 9.51 -1.95
C SER A 26 -10.64 10.45 -1.51
N ILE A 27 -11.40 11.06 -2.42
CA ILE A 27 -12.37 12.10 -2.06
C ILE A 27 -13.42 11.61 -1.06
N ASN A 28 -13.90 10.38 -1.18
CA ASN A 28 -14.84 9.80 -0.21
C ASN A 28 -14.23 9.65 1.19
N GLN A 29 -12.94 9.36 1.26
CA GLN A 29 -12.21 9.29 2.53
C GLN A 29 -11.97 10.70 3.09
N ASP A 30 -11.65 11.68 2.24
CA ASP A 30 -11.53 13.08 2.62
C ASP A 30 -12.86 13.62 3.16
N ILE A 31 -13.99 13.32 2.49
CA ILE A 31 -15.35 13.67 2.95
C ILE A 31 -15.60 13.11 4.34
N GLN A 32 -15.30 11.82 4.58
CA GLN A 32 -15.47 11.23 5.90
C GLN A 32 -14.63 11.94 6.98
N GLU A 33 -13.39 12.32 6.68
CA GLU A 33 -12.58 13.08 7.64
C GLU A 33 -13.11 14.50 7.84
N LEU A 34 -13.55 15.18 6.79
CA LEU A 34 -14.16 16.51 6.89
C LEU A 34 -15.44 16.46 7.73
N SER A 35 -16.28 15.44 7.58
CA SER A 35 -17.46 15.22 8.43
C SER A 35 -17.07 14.97 9.89
N ARG A 36 -15.96 14.28 10.17
CA ARG A 36 -15.46 14.13 11.55
C ARG A 36 -14.94 15.45 12.10
N LEU A 37 -14.19 16.21 11.31
CA LEU A 37 -13.65 17.52 11.68
C LEU A 37 -14.76 18.56 11.88
N HIS A 38 -15.86 18.45 11.15
CA HIS A 38 -17.05 19.28 11.31
C HIS A 38 -17.57 19.31 12.76
N ALA A 39 -17.53 18.17 13.46
CA ALA A 39 -17.94 18.10 14.87
C ALA A 39 -17.12 19.00 15.82
N TYR A 40 -15.94 19.47 15.38
CA TYR A 40 -15.04 20.31 16.17
C TYR A 40 -15.02 21.77 15.69
N PHE A 41 -15.24 22.00 14.40
CA PHE A 41 -15.02 23.30 13.75
C PHE A 41 -16.28 23.90 13.12
N ALA A 42 -17.46 23.32 13.36
CA ALA A 42 -18.71 23.86 12.83
C ALA A 42 -18.91 25.34 13.22
N GLY A 43 -19.25 26.18 12.23
CA GLY A 43 -19.43 27.62 12.34
C GLY A 43 -18.15 28.41 12.60
N GLN A 44 -16.99 27.77 12.75
CA GLN A 44 -15.74 28.47 13.01
C GLN A 44 -15.14 29.07 11.74
N PRO A 45 -14.57 30.29 11.81
CA PRO A 45 -13.84 30.87 10.70
C PRO A 45 -12.53 30.13 10.46
N LEU A 46 -12.05 30.09 9.22
CA LEU A 46 -10.82 29.37 8.85
C LEU A 46 -9.59 29.81 9.65
N GLU A 47 -9.52 31.08 10.04
CA GLU A 47 -8.43 31.65 10.84
C GLU A 47 -8.36 31.06 12.26
N ALA A 48 -9.47 30.52 12.77
CA ALA A 48 -9.53 29.86 14.08
C ALA A 48 -9.01 28.41 14.03
N ILE A 49 -8.78 27.86 12.84
CA ILE A 49 -8.29 26.48 12.67
C ILE A 49 -6.76 26.49 12.69
N HIS A 50 -6.16 26.07 13.79
CA HIS A 50 -4.71 26.00 13.97
C HIS A 50 -4.33 24.76 14.81
N MET A 51 -3.03 24.52 14.99
CA MET A 51 -2.57 23.32 15.72
C MET A 51 -3.18 23.19 17.12
N GLY A 52 -3.35 24.32 17.83
CA GLY A 52 -3.99 24.37 19.14
C GLY A 52 -5.46 23.98 19.12
N SER A 53 -6.26 24.47 18.17
CA SER A 53 -7.68 24.08 18.07
C SER A 53 -7.86 22.65 17.55
N LEU A 54 -6.89 22.12 16.80
CA LEU A 54 -6.81 20.71 16.40
C LEU A 54 -6.40 19.75 17.55
N GLN A 55 -5.92 20.27 18.68
CA GLN A 55 -5.46 19.44 19.80
C GLN A 55 -6.61 18.61 20.38
N ARG A 56 -7.81 19.19 20.49
CA ARG A 56 -9.02 18.48 20.94
C ARG A 56 -9.33 17.28 20.04
N TYR A 57 -9.31 17.48 18.72
CA TYR A 57 -9.48 16.38 17.75
C TYR A 57 -8.41 15.30 17.94
N ILE A 58 -7.14 15.68 18.11
CA ILE A 58 -6.05 14.71 18.31
C ILE A 58 -6.26 13.90 19.58
N ASP A 59 -6.59 14.56 20.69
CA ASP A 59 -6.70 13.91 22.00
C ASP A 59 -7.92 12.99 22.05
N ASP A 60 -9.05 13.40 21.51
CA ASP A 60 -10.25 12.56 21.46
C ASP A 60 -10.02 11.32 20.58
N ARG A 61 -9.36 11.47 19.43
CA ARG A 61 -8.99 10.33 18.57
C ARG A 61 -7.98 9.39 19.23
N LYS A 62 -7.05 9.92 20.05
CA LYS A 62 -6.14 9.09 20.84
C LYS A 62 -6.88 8.32 21.94
N LYS A 63 -7.86 8.92 22.61
CA LYS A 63 -8.72 8.24 23.60
C LYS A 63 -9.50 7.09 22.96
N GLU A 64 -9.90 7.24 21.71
CA GLU A 64 -10.52 6.18 20.89
C GLU A 64 -9.53 5.09 20.42
N ASN A 65 -8.27 5.10 20.88
CA ASN A 65 -7.20 4.19 20.46
C ASN A 65 -6.93 4.20 18.94
N VAL A 66 -7.17 5.33 18.27
CA VAL A 66 -6.90 5.47 16.84
C VAL A 66 -5.41 5.72 16.63
N LYS A 67 -4.83 5.00 15.65
CA LYS A 67 -3.41 5.10 15.31
C LYS A 67 -3.05 6.50 14.80
N ASN A 68 -1.84 6.95 15.13
CA ASN A 68 -1.29 8.23 14.67
C ASN A 68 -1.39 8.42 13.15
N ARG A 69 -1.15 7.37 12.36
CA ARG A 69 -1.32 7.42 10.89
C ARG A 69 -2.72 7.84 10.45
N THR A 70 -3.74 7.33 11.11
CA THR A 70 -5.15 7.64 10.79
C THR A 70 -5.48 9.05 11.23
N ILE A 71 -5.00 9.49 12.40
CA ILE A 71 -5.15 10.88 12.86
C ILE A 71 -4.43 11.84 11.89
N ASN A 72 -3.21 11.48 11.48
CA ASN A 72 -2.41 12.23 10.51
C ASN A 72 -3.12 12.39 9.17
N TYR A 73 -3.95 11.42 8.75
CA TYR A 73 -4.74 11.56 7.53
C TYR A 73 -5.73 12.72 7.63
N GLY A 74 -6.50 12.82 8.72
CA GLY A 74 -7.36 13.99 8.99
C GLY A 74 -6.59 15.30 9.04
N LEU A 75 -5.41 15.30 9.68
CA LEU A 75 -4.51 16.46 9.72
C LEU A 75 -3.97 16.85 8.34
N GLN A 76 -3.78 15.89 7.42
CA GLN A 76 -3.37 16.15 6.04
C GLN A 76 -4.52 16.75 5.22
N VAL A 77 -5.75 16.24 5.40
CA VAL A 77 -6.95 16.77 4.73
C VAL A 77 -7.17 18.22 5.11
N ILE A 78 -7.18 18.54 6.41
CA ILE A 78 -7.37 19.92 6.87
C ILE A 78 -6.23 20.85 6.43
N ARG A 79 -4.97 20.36 6.46
CA ARG A 79 -3.83 21.14 5.95
C ARG A 79 -3.98 21.46 4.46
N HIS A 80 -4.40 20.48 3.67
CA HIS A 80 -4.57 20.69 2.23
C HIS A 80 -5.72 21.66 1.95
N LEU A 81 -6.85 21.53 2.65
CA LEU A 81 -7.96 22.47 2.58
C LEU A 81 -7.51 23.91 2.89
N LEU A 82 -6.77 24.13 3.98
CA LEU A 82 -6.29 25.47 4.35
C LEU A 82 -5.24 26.02 3.37
N ASN A 83 -4.40 25.16 2.79
CA ASN A 83 -3.47 25.56 1.74
C ASN A 83 -4.19 26.00 0.46
N GLN A 84 -5.25 25.29 0.04
CA GLN A 84 -6.05 25.70 -1.12
C GLN A 84 -6.82 27.00 -0.84
N ALA A 85 -7.38 27.14 0.37
CA ALA A 85 -8.04 28.38 0.79
C ALA A 85 -7.10 29.59 0.73
N ALA A 86 -5.81 29.41 1.01
CA ALA A 86 -4.84 30.48 1.00
C ALA A 86 -4.20 30.74 -0.38
N GLY A 87 -4.03 29.71 -1.21
CA GLY A 87 -3.27 29.81 -2.46
C GLY A 87 -4.10 29.78 -3.74
N GLU A 88 -5.26 29.13 -3.73
CA GLU A 88 -6.03 28.82 -4.95
C GLU A 88 -7.42 29.47 -4.95
N TRP A 89 -8.02 29.67 -3.78
CA TRP A 89 -9.40 30.14 -3.69
C TRP A 89 -9.47 31.64 -3.48
N LEU A 90 -9.85 32.35 -4.53
CA LEU A 90 -10.13 33.78 -4.49
C LEU A 90 -11.64 34.05 -4.34
N ASP A 91 -11.98 35.15 -3.72
CA ASP A 91 -13.31 35.74 -3.76
C ASP A 91 -13.50 36.62 -5.02
N GLU A 92 -14.68 37.23 -5.15
CA GLU A 92 -15.04 38.11 -6.28
C GLU A 92 -14.11 39.32 -6.41
N ASN A 93 -13.42 39.71 -5.33
CA ASN A 93 -12.50 40.83 -5.28
C ASN A 93 -11.03 40.39 -5.48
N GLY A 94 -10.79 39.13 -5.84
CA GLY A 94 -9.44 38.58 -6.02
C GLY A 94 -8.68 38.37 -4.70
N THR A 95 -9.36 38.36 -3.56
CA THR A 95 -8.75 38.15 -2.24
C THR A 95 -8.82 36.67 -1.86
N PRO A 96 -7.71 36.06 -1.40
CA PRO A 96 -7.72 34.69 -0.91
C PRO A 96 -8.66 34.47 0.27
N TRP A 97 -9.30 33.30 0.33
CA TRP A 97 -10.18 32.90 1.43
C TRP A 97 -9.47 32.82 2.78
N LEU A 98 -8.15 32.61 2.77
CA LEU A 98 -7.29 32.62 3.96
C LEU A 98 -6.00 33.38 3.66
N ASP A 99 -5.50 34.18 4.60
CA ASP A 99 -4.27 34.95 4.40
C ASP A 99 -3.02 34.08 4.25
N ARG A 100 -2.86 33.18 5.23
CA ARG A 100 -1.74 32.24 5.30
C ARG A 100 -2.21 30.94 5.94
N PRO A 101 -1.79 29.79 5.42
CA PRO A 101 -2.11 28.53 6.06
C PRO A 101 -1.31 28.39 7.36
N PRO A 102 -1.95 27.96 8.47
CA PRO A 102 -1.25 27.71 9.71
C PRO A 102 -0.39 26.45 9.62
N LYS A 103 0.71 26.42 10.37
CA LYS A 103 1.59 25.26 10.45
C LYS A 103 0.94 24.15 11.27
N ILE A 104 0.39 23.16 10.58
CA ILE A 104 -0.10 21.92 11.20
C ILE A 104 1.06 20.93 11.25
N LYS A 105 1.36 20.32 12.40
CA LYS A 105 2.40 19.29 12.53
C LYS A 105 1.77 17.90 12.55
N LEU A 106 2.36 16.94 11.84
CA LEU A 106 1.94 15.54 11.91
C LEU A 106 2.51 14.87 13.17
N LEU A 107 1.76 13.92 13.71
CA LEU A 107 2.20 13.06 14.80
C LEU A 107 3.25 12.06 14.30
N PRO A 108 4.23 11.70 15.13
CA PRO A 108 5.23 10.69 14.75
C PRO A 108 4.60 9.30 14.60
N GLU A 109 4.99 8.58 13.55
CA GLU A 109 4.54 7.21 13.25
C GLU A 109 5.67 6.22 13.58
N HIS A 110 5.63 5.63 14.78
CA HIS A 110 6.62 4.63 15.22
C HIS A 110 6.14 3.17 15.02
N ASP A 111 4.86 2.97 14.69
CA ASP A 111 4.21 1.67 14.61
C ASP A 111 4.17 1.09 13.18
N LYS A 112 5.08 1.55 12.31
CA LYS A 112 5.16 1.05 10.94
C LYS A 112 5.62 -0.40 10.95
N ARG A 113 4.68 -1.30 10.67
CA ARG A 113 4.95 -2.73 10.62
C ARG A 113 5.97 -3.07 9.53
N ALA A 114 6.98 -3.86 9.88
CA ALA A 114 7.94 -4.39 8.93
C ALA A 114 7.29 -5.37 7.93
N PRO A 115 7.80 -5.44 6.68
CA PRO A 115 7.42 -6.48 5.73
C PRO A 115 7.57 -7.88 6.34
N ARG A 116 6.57 -8.75 6.19
CA ARG A 116 6.63 -10.13 6.70
C ARG A 116 6.51 -11.14 5.55
N PRO A 117 7.56 -11.36 4.76
CA PRO A 117 7.55 -12.38 3.72
C PRO A 117 7.33 -13.77 4.34
N ILE A 118 6.62 -14.65 3.64
CA ILE A 118 6.31 -16.01 4.07
C ILE A 118 7.36 -17.02 3.59
N SER A 119 7.62 -18.03 4.41
CA SER A 119 8.40 -19.21 4.02
C SER A 119 7.61 -20.12 3.06
N TRP A 120 8.28 -21.14 2.52
CA TRP A 120 7.61 -22.15 1.68
C TRP A 120 6.62 -22.99 2.48
N GLU A 121 7.00 -23.44 3.68
CA GLU A 121 6.12 -24.19 4.58
C GLU A 121 4.89 -23.37 5.00
N GLU A 122 5.07 -22.10 5.37
CA GLU A 122 3.94 -21.20 5.66
C GLU A 122 3.03 -21.00 4.45
N GLN A 123 3.59 -20.95 3.23
CA GLN A 123 2.81 -20.87 2.00
C GLN A 123 1.96 -22.12 1.81
N GLU A 124 2.56 -23.31 1.91
CA GLU A 124 1.84 -24.59 1.78
C GLU A 124 0.69 -24.68 2.78
N ARG A 125 0.97 -24.44 4.06
CA ARG A 125 -0.05 -24.48 5.13
C ARG A 125 -1.15 -23.45 4.88
N LEU A 126 -0.80 -22.20 4.58
CA LEU A 126 -1.79 -21.14 4.32
C LEU A 126 -2.64 -21.46 3.09
N PHE A 127 -2.01 -21.88 2.00
CA PHE A 127 -2.69 -22.02 0.71
C PHE A 127 -3.60 -23.26 0.69
N ALA A 128 -3.26 -24.32 1.41
CA ALA A 128 -4.13 -25.48 1.60
C ALA A 128 -5.49 -25.10 2.21
N GLU A 129 -5.51 -24.10 3.08
CA GLU A 129 -6.69 -23.63 3.81
C GLU A 129 -7.52 -22.55 3.06
N LEU A 130 -7.02 -22.05 1.93
CA LEU A 130 -7.72 -21.03 1.15
C LEU A 130 -8.82 -21.65 0.25
N PRO A 131 -9.98 -20.99 0.11
CA PRO A 131 -10.96 -21.34 -0.91
C PRO A 131 -10.31 -21.41 -2.31
N HIS A 132 -10.80 -22.32 -3.15
CA HIS A 132 -10.16 -22.68 -4.42
C HIS A 132 -9.69 -21.50 -5.29
N LEU A 133 -10.59 -20.54 -5.57
CA LEU A 133 -10.24 -19.37 -6.37
C LEU A 133 -9.26 -18.43 -5.66
N LEU A 134 -9.45 -18.23 -4.35
CA LEU A 134 -8.55 -17.38 -3.55
C LEU A 134 -7.15 -17.98 -3.44
N ARG A 135 -7.03 -19.32 -3.43
CA ARG A 135 -5.75 -20.04 -3.51
C ARG A 135 -5.05 -19.77 -4.84
N LYS A 136 -5.77 -19.83 -5.97
CA LYS A 136 -5.23 -19.47 -7.29
C LYS A 136 -4.75 -18.03 -7.33
N MET A 137 -5.55 -17.08 -6.82
CA MET A 137 -5.16 -15.67 -6.73
C MET A 137 -3.93 -15.46 -5.84
N ALA A 138 -3.83 -16.17 -4.71
CA ALA A 138 -2.68 -16.08 -3.81
C ALA A 138 -1.40 -16.66 -4.45
N LEU A 139 -1.54 -17.77 -5.20
CA LEU A 139 -0.45 -18.37 -5.96
C LEU A 139 0.03 -17.45 -7.08
N PHE A 140 -0.90 -16.79 -7.78
CA PHE A 140 -0.57 -15.76 -8.75
C PHE A 140 0.15 -14.57 -8.09
N ALA A 141 -0.36 -14.08 -6.95
CA ALA A 141 0.23 -12.96 -6.22
C ALA A 141 1.68 -13.20 -5.77
N VAL A 142 1.96 -14.39 -5.23
CA VAL A 142 3.30 -14.73 -4.71
C VAL A 142 4.33 -15.00 -5.83
N ASN A 143 3.86 -15.21 -7.06
CA ASN A 143 4.70 -15.46 -8.24
C ASN A 143 4.82 -14.27 -9.20
N THR A 144 4.01 -13.22 -9.03
CA THR A 144 4.04 -12.01 -9.88
C THR A 144 4.31 -10.72 -9.10
N GLY A 145 4.13 -10.76 -7.79
CA GLY A 145 4.23 -9.57 -6.94
C GLY A 145 3.15 -8.52 -7.20
N CYS A 146 2.07 -8.85 -7.90
CA CYS A 146 0.97 -7.92 -8.15
C CYS A 146 0.34 -7.39 -6.86
N ARG A 147 -0.20 -6.17 -6.91
CA ARG A 147 -1.03 -5.62 -5.83
C ARG A 147 -2.38 -6.33 -5.83
N ASP A 148 -3.06 -6.31 -4.69
CA ASP A 148 -4.35 -7.00 -4.53
C ASP A 148 -5.39 -6.55 -5.56
N GLN A 149 -5.55 -5.24 -5.77
CA GLN A 149 -6.46 -4.67 -6.77
C GLN A 149 -6.07 -5.05 -8.20
N GLU A 150 -4.77 -5.12 -8.49
CA GLU A 150 -4.27 -5.50 -9.82
C GLU A 150 -4.70 -6.93 -10.18
N ILE A 151 -4.75 -7.83 -9.20
CA ILE A 151 -5.20 -9.22 -9.37
C ILE A 151 -6.72 -9.28 -9.42
N CYS A 152 -7.40 -8.55 -8.52
CA CYS A 152 -8.86 -8.60 -8.41
C CYS A 152 -9.59 -8.10 -9.66
N GLN A 153 -9.00 -7.17 -10.42
CA GLN A 153 -9.59 -6.61 -11.64
C GLN A 153 -8.84 -7.04 -12.91
N LEU A 154 -8.02 -8.10 -12.85
CA LEU A 154 -7.25 -8.57 -14.00
C LEU A 154 -8.20 -9.02 -15.13
N GLN A 155 -8.00 -8.49 -16.33
CA GLN A 155 -8.84 -8.75 -17.51
C GLN A 155 -8.06 -9.45 -18.62
N TRP A 156 -8.78 -10.26 -19.41
CA TRP A 156 -8.21 -10.99 -20.54
C TRP A 156 -7.71 -10.07 -21.66
N ASP A 157 -8.39 -8.95 -21.91
CA ASP A 157 -8.00 -7.95 -22.93
C ASP A 157 -6.64 -7.29 -22.66
N TRP A 158 -6.09 -7.47 -21.46
CA TRP A 158 -4.77 -6.95 -21.10
C TRP A 158 -3.65 -7.97 -21.35
N GLU A 159 -3.99 -9.19 -21.73
CA GLU A 159 -3.04 -10.24 -22.03
C GLU A 159 -2.41 -10.03 -23.41
N ILE A 160 -1.08 -10.09 -23.47
CA ILE A 160 -0.31 -10.08 -24.70
C ILE A 160 0.42 -11.41 -24.78
N LYS A 161 0.03 -12.25 -25.73
CA LYS A 161 0.73 -13.50 -26.03
C LYS A 161 2.04 -13.20 -26.72
N ILE A 162 3.10 -13.92 -26.34
CA ILE A 162 4.44 -13.83 -26.93
C ILE A 162 4.81 -15.23 -27.40
N PRO A 163 4.39 -15.63 -28.61
CA PRO A 163 4.59 -16.99 -29.13
C PRO A 163 6.03 -17.47 -29.07
N GLU A 164 7.00 -16.57 -29.29
CA GLU A 164 8.44 -16.85 -29.29
C GLU A 164 8.96 -17.33 -27.92
N LEU A 165 8.25 -16.97 -26.85
CA LEU A 165 8.58 -17.37 -25.47
C LEU A 165 7.67 -18.50 -24.96
N GLY A 166 6.67 -18.91 -25.74
CA GLY A 166 5.64 -19.85 -25.28
C GLY A 166 4.89 -19.38 -24.03
N SER A 167 4.82 -18.06 -23.84
CA SER A 167 4.26 -17.42 -22.64
C SER A 167 3.46 -16.18 -23.02
N SER A 168 2.71 -15.64 -22.06
CA SER A 168 2.09 -14.32 -22.18
C SER A 168 2.54 -13.38 -21.06
N VAL A 169 2.25 -12.10 -21.23
CA VAL A 169 2.42 -11.05 -20.23
C VAL A 169 1.13 -10.26 -20.13
N PHE A 170 0.86 -9.63 -18.98
CA PHE A 170 -0.27 -8.69 -18.87
C PHE A 170 0.23 -7.26 -18.90
N LYS A 171 -0.31 -6.44 -19.81
CA LYS A 171 -0.10 -5.00 -19.83
C LYS A 171 -1.21 -4.32 -19.04
N LEU A 172 -0.98 -4.10 -17.75
CA LEU A 172 -1.92 -3.41 -16.90
C LEU A 172 -1.98 -1.93 -17.29
N PRO A 173 -3.17 -1.39 -17.60
CA PRO A 173 -3.28 0.01 -17.96
C PRO A 173 -3.18 0.89 -16.71
N GLY A 174 -2.73 2.13 -16.85
CA GLY A 174 -2.76 3.09 -15.75
C GLY A 174 -4.17 3.39 -15.23
N TYR A 175 -5.15 3.33 -16.14
CA TYR A 175 -6.56 3.59 -15.93
C TYR A 175 -7.40 2.59 -16.73
N TYR A 176 -8.58 2.25 -16.25
CA TYR A 176 -9.54 1.42 -16.98
C TYR A 176 -10.95 1.96 -16.83
N GLU A 177 -11.82 1.64 -17.78
CA GLU A 177 -13.23 1.97 -17.68
C GLU A 177 -13.97 0.90 -16.86
N ASN A 178 -14.66 1.33 -15.81
CA ASN A 178 -15.52 0.44 -15.02
C ASN A 178 -16.86 0.20 -15.73
N ASP A 179 -17.70 -0.68 -15.17
CA ASP A 179 -19.01 -1.02 -15.75
C ASP A 179 -19.98 0.18 -15.87
N ALA A 180 -19.70 1.28 -15.18
CA ALA A 180 -20.47 2.52 -15.24
C ALA A 180 -19.91 3.53 -16.26
N GLY A 181 -18.96 3.12 -17.11
CA GLY A 181 -18.35 3.99 -18.11
C GLY A 181 -17.36 5.01 -17.53
N GLN A 182 -16.92 4.84 -16.28
CA GLN A 182 -16.05 5.80 -15.60
C GLN A 182 -14.60 5.38 -15.70
N LEU A 183 -13.73 6.31 -16.07
CA LEU A 183 -12.29 6.10 -16.08
C LEU A 183 -11.75 6.04 -14.63
N VAL A 184 -11.37 4.86 -14.19
CA VAL A 184 -10.83 4.59 -12.85
C VAL A 184 -9.34 4.35 -12.94
N LYS A 185 -8.56 5.10 -12.16
CA LYS A 185 -7.13 4.86 -12.00
C LYS A 185 -6.89 3.47 -11.39
N PHE A 186 -6.14 2.64 -12.11
CA PHE A 186 -5.93 1.24 -11.79
C PHE A 186 -4.63 1.00 -11.02
N THR A 187 -3.52 1.46 -11.58
CA THR A 187 -2.22 1.31 -10.91
C THR A 187 -2.05 2.41 -9.87
N LYS A 188 -1.27 2.13 -8.82
CA LYS A 188 -1.05 3.06 -7.71
C LYS A 188 -0.62 4.47 -8.17
N ASN A 189 0.10 4.56 -9.28
CA ASN A 189 0.62 5.82 -9.81
C ASN A 189 -0.09 6.29 -11.09
N GLY A 190 -0.96 5.47 -11.70
CA GLY A 190 -1.66 5.80 -12.94
C GLY A 190 -0.80 5.55 -14.18
N ASP A 191 0.35 4.89 -14.00
CA ASP A 191 1.24 4.49 -15.09
C ASP A 191 0.95 3.04 -15.47
N SER A 192 0.96 2.74 -16.76
CA SER A 192 0.84 1.37 -17.25
C SER A 192 2.09 0.56 -16.87
N ARG A 193 1.92 -0.73 -16.58
CA ARG A 193 3.05 -1.62 -16.26
C ARG A 193 2.84 -3.02 -16.84
N LEU A 194 3.95 -3.71 -17.12
CA LEU A 194 3.90 -5.12 -17.46
C LEU A 194 3.90 -6.00 -16.20
N VAL A 195 3.15 -7.08 -16.26
CA VAL A 195 3.20 -8.19 -15.32
C VAL A 195 3.76 -9.39 -16.07
N ILE A 196 4.93 -9.81 -15.62
CA ILE A 196 5.64 -10.96 -16.17
C ILE A 196 5.14 -12.21 -15.47
N LEU A 197 4.83 -13.22 -16.28
CA LEU A 197 4.39 -14.52 -15.80
C LEU A 197 5.61 -15.45 -15.73
N ASN A 198 5.90 -15.97 -14.54
CA ASN A 198 6.71 -17.18 -14.46
C ASN A 198 5.84 -18.40 -14.80
N ARG A 199 6.46 -19.57 -14.97
CA ARG A 199 5.76 -20.82 -15.32
C ARG A 199 4.53 -21.09 -14.45
N ILE A 200 4.66 -20.97 -13.13
CA ILE A 200 3.57 -21.23 -12.18
C ILE A 200 2.44 -20.21 -12.33
N ALA A 201 2.77 -18.93 -12.50
CA ALA A 201 1.76 -17.90 -12.75
C ALA A 201 1.03 -18.15 -14.08
N GLY A 202 1.75 -18.55 -15.14
CA GLY A 202 1.17 -18.95 -16.42
C GLY A 202 0.21 -20.13 -16.30
N GLU A 203 0.60 -21.18 -15.57
CA GLU A 203 -0.29 -22.33 -15.29
C GLU A 203 -1.57 -21.90 -14.56
N VAL A 204 -1.48 -20.98 -13.61
CA VAL A 204 -2.67 -20.43 -12.93
C VAL A 204 -3.58 -19.73 -13.93
N ILE A 205 -3.02 -18.94 -14.84
CA ILE A 205 -3.78 -18.23 -15.88
C ILE A 205 -4.49 -19.23 -16.81
N GLU A 206 -3.80 -20.27 -17.27
CA GLU A 206 -4.42 -21.27 -18.13
C GLU A 206 -5.54 -22.04 -17.43
N GLN A 207 -5.40 -22.31 -16.13
CA GLN A 207 -6.47 -22.90 -15.32
C GLN A 207 -7.69 -21.98 -15.09
N GLN A 208 -7.64 -20.73 -15.55
CA GLN A 208 -8.76 -19.77 -15.47
C GLN A 208 -9.42 -19.51 -16.82
N ARG A 209 -8.91 -20.09 -17.91
CA ARG A 209 -9.58 -20.06 -19.21
C ARG A 209 -10.99 -20.63 -19.11
N ASP A 210 -11.87 -20.09 -19.95
CA ASP A 210 -13.25 -20.53 -20.12
C ASP A 210 -14.13 -20.44 -18.85
N GLN A 211 -13.63 -19.82 -17.77
CA GLN A 211 -14.42 -19.59 -16.56
C GLN A 211 -15.25 -18.31 -16.65
N HIS A 212 -14.74 -17.27 -17.32
CA HIS A 212 -15.38 -15.98 -17.49
C HIS A 212 -14.76 -15.21 -18.65
N ASP A 213 -15.60 -14.53 -19.45
CA ASP A 213 -15.18 -13.92 -20.73
C ASP A 213 -14.29 -12.68 -20.58
N ARG A 214 -14.54 -11.86 -19.55
CA ARG A 214 -13.80 -10.61 -19.32
C ARG A 214 -12.70 -10.66 -18.26
N PHE A 215 -12.99 -11.19 -17.07
CA PHE A 215 -12.08 -11.18 -15.92
C PHE A 215 -11.39 -12.53 -15.73
N VAL A 216 -10.09 -12.49 -15.42
CA VAL A 216 -9.30 -13.69 -15.13
C VAL A 216 -9.75 -14.36 -13.83
N PHE A 217 -10.05 -13.56 -12.80
CA PHE A 217 -10.46 -14.05 -11.49
C PHE A 217 -11.87 -13.55 -11.14
N ALA A 218 -12.88 -14.28 -11.62
CA ALA A 218 -14.29 -14.05 -11.29
C ALA A 218 -14.89 -15.25 -10.57
N HIS A 219 -15.94 -15.00 -9.79
CA HIS A 219 -16.73 -16.06 -9.15
C HIS A 219 -18.22 -15.76 -9.28
N GLN A 220 -19.03 -16.82 -9.19
CA GLN A 220 -20.46 -16.69 -9.08
C GLN A 220 -20.86 -16.48 -7.61
N TYR A 221 -21.68 -15.47 -7.36
CA TYR A 221 -22.34 -15.24 -6.09
C TYR A 221 -23.83 -14.99 -6.33
N ARG A 222 -24.67 -15.89 -5.81
CA ARG A 222 -26.13 -15.86 -5.98
C ARG A 222 -26.55 -15.74 -7.46
N GLY A 223 -25.94 -16.56 -8.33
CA GLY A 223 -26.25 -16.59 -9.77
C GLY A 223 -25.66 -15.44 -10.61
N HIS A 224 -24.93 -14.50 -10.00
CA HIS A 224 -24.29 -13.39 -10.71
C HIS A 224 -22.77 -13.48 -10.62
N TRP A 225 -22.10 -13.21 -11.75
CA TRP A 225 -20.65 -13.09 -11.80
C TRP A 225 -20.17 -11.83 -11.11
N ARG A 226 -19.12 -11.95 -10.30
CA ARG A 226 -18.49 -10.85 -9.57
C ARG A 226 -16.99 -11.02 -9.49
N THR A 227 -16.27 -9.91 -9.52
CA THR A 227 -14.87 -9.84 -9.12
C THR A 227 -14.77 -9.66 -7.61
N PHE A 228 -13.55 -9.75 -7.08
CA PHE A 228 -13.29 -9.44 -5.67
C PHE A 228 -13.09 -7.93 -5.49
N TYR A 229 -13.68 -7.36 -4.44
CA TYR A 229 -13.28 -6.02 -4.03
C TYR A 229 -11.85 -6.01 -3.46
N ALA A 230 -11.46 -7.06 -2.72
CA ALA A 230 -10.11 -7.27 -2.22
C ALA A 230 -9.91 -8.76 -1.88
N MET A 231 -8.67 -9.24 -1.97
CA MET A 231 -8.33 -10.62 -1.60
C MET A 231 -8.42 -10.90 -0.09
N ASN A 232 -8.38 -9.86 0.77
CA ASN A 232 -8.48 -10.00 2.23
C ASN A 232 -9.92 -10.26 2.71
N THR A 233 -10.58 -11.24 2.08
CA THR A 233 -11.95 -11.68 2.37
C THR A 233 -12.04 -12.46 3.68
N ASN A 234 -13.26 -12.84 4.07
CA ASN A 234 -13.46 -13.73 5.21
C ASN A 234 -12.74 -15.08 5.04
N GLY A 235 -12.65 -15.60 3.80
CA GLY A 235 -11.87 -16.81 3.50
C GLY A 235 -10.39 -16.65 3.83
N TRP A 236 -9.77 -15.53 3.43
CA TRP A 236 -8.38 -15.21 3.79
C TRP A 236 -8.19 -15.09 5.30
N LYS A 237 -9.10 -14.37 5.98
CA LYS A 237 -9.05 -14.17 7.44
C LYS A 237 -9.16 -15.51 8.19
N ALA A 238 -10.11 -16.36 7.79
CA ALA A 238 -10.33 -17.66 8.43
C ALA A 238 -9.13 -18.61 8.22
N ALA A 239 -8.59 -18.70 7.00
CA ALA A 239 -7.42 -19.52 6.70
C ALA A 239 -6.21 -19.14 7.56
N ARG A 240 -5.97 -17.84 7.76
CA ARG A 240 -4.89 -17.36 8.63
C ARG A 240 -5.07 -17.72 10.10
N VAL A 241 -6.31 -17.76 10.59
CA VAL A 241 -6.57 -18.18 11.97
C VAL A 241 -6.26 -19.67 12.13
N ARG A 242 -6.77 -20.52 11.23
CA ARG A 242 -6.57 -21.98 11.29
C ARG A 242 -5.10 -22.40 11.18
N THR A 243 -4.28 -21.60 10.50
CA THR A 243 -2.86 -21.89 10.26
C THR A 243 -1.90 -21.21 11.25
N GLY A 244 -2.42 -20.43 12.21
CA GLY A 244 -1.60 -19.63 13.13
C GLY A 244 -0.83 -18.50 12.44
N LEU A 245 -1.33 -18.01 11.30
CA LEU A 245 -0.71 -17.00 10.44
C LEU A 245 -1.48 -15.69 10.40
N GLN A 246 -2.14 -15.30 11.50
CA GLN A 246 -2.96 -14.07 11.62
C GLN A 246 -2.19 -12.80 11.20
N GLY A 247 -0.88 -12.82 11.38
CA GLY A 247 0.02 -11.76 10.94
C GLY A 247 0.08 -11.59 9.41
N VAL A 248 0.02 -12.64 8.59
CA VAL A 248 0.27 -12.55 7.13
C VAL A 248 -0.80 -11.69 6.46
N ARG A 249 -0.42 -10.69 5.67
CA ARG A 249 -1.34 -9.89 4.84
C ARG A 249 -1.22 -10.33 3.39
N VAL A 250 -2.22 -10.04 2.57
CA VAL A 250 -2.13 -10.28 1.11
C VAL A 250 -0.89 -9.58 0.52
N HIS A 251 -0.61 -8.35 0.97
CA HIS A 251 0.57 -7.61 0.51
C HIS A 251 1.91 -8.25 0.92
N ASP A 252 1.92 -9.11 1.94
CA ASP A 252 3.13 -9.87 2.29
C ASP A 252 3.49 -10.90 1.20
N LEU A 253 2.55 -11.32 0.35
CA LEU A 253 2.84 -12.16 -0.83
C LEU A 253 3.74 -11.42 -1.83
N ARG A 254 3.48 -10.14 -2.06
CA ARG A 254 4.34 -9.28 -2.88
C ARG A 254 5.73 -9.10 -2.26
N HIS A 255 5.79 -8.92 -0.94
CA HIS A 255 7.09 -8.87 -0.24
C HIS A 255 7.84 -10.21 -0.34
N SER A 256 7.11 -11.32 -0.33
CA SER A 256 7.67 -12.67 -0.50
C SER A 256 8.25 -12.84 -1.89
N PHE A 257 7.54 -12.44 -2.94
CA PHE A 257 8.05 -12.42 -4.32
C PHE A 257 9.37 -11.64 -4.43
N GLY A 258 9.38 -10.38 -3.97
CA GLY A 258 10.59 -9.55 -4.02
C GLY A 258 11.77 -10.12 -3.22
N ARG A 259 11.51 -10.76 -2.07
CA ARG A 259 12.56 -11.41 -1.26
C ARG A 259 13.08 -12.68 -1.92
N ARG A 260 12.21 -13.49 -2.52
CA ARG A 260 12.59 -14.71 -3.24
C ARG A 260 13.44 -14.37 -4.47
N LEU A 261 13.06 -13.34 -5.23
CA LEU A 261 13.89 -12.88 -6.36
C LEU A 261 15.29 -12.47 -5.90
N ARG A 262 15.38 -11.76 -4.75
CA ARG A 262 16.66 -11.38 -4.16
C ARG A 262 17.49 -12.61 -3.78
N ALA A 263 16.86 -13.60 -3.14
CA ALA A 263 17.52 -14.84 -2.75
C ALA A 263 17.97 -15.66 -3.95
N ALA A 264 17.25 -15.61 -5.07
CA ALA A 264 17.59 -16.26 -6.34
C ALA A 264 18.63 -15.48 -7.18
N GLY A 265 19.27 -14.46 -6.61
CA GLY A 265 20.32 -13.69 -7.28
C GLY A 265 19.84 -12.84 -8.46
N VAL A 266 18.55 -12.47 -8.50
CA VAL A 266 18.03 -11.53 -9.51
C VAL A 266 18.53 -10.12 -9.20
N SER A 267 18.95 -9.41 -10.25
CA SER A 267 19.50 -8.04 -10.15
C SER A 267 18.54 -7.08 -9.44
N TYR A 268 19.05 -5.97 -8.93
CA TYR A 268 18.16 -5.00 -8.26
C TYR A 268 17.20 -4.36 -9.27
N GLU A 269 17.70 -4.07 -10.47
CA GLU A 269 17.02 -3.46 -11.60
C GLU A 269 15.86 -4.35 -12.06
N ASP A 270 16.11 -5.61 -12.39
CA ASP A 270 15.06 -6.55 -12.83
C ASP A 270 14.02 -6.76 -11.73
N ARG A 271 14.43 -6.72 -10.45
CA ARG A 271 13.48 -6.78 -9.32
C ARG A 271 12.59 -5.55 -9.25
N GLN A 272 13.08 -4.36 -9.57
CA GLN A 272 12.23 -3.16 -9.66
C GLN A 272 11.21 -3.30 -10.78
N ASP A 273 11.64 -3.79 -11.95
CA ASP A 273 10.79 -3.97 -13.12
C ASP A 273 9.70 -5.02 -12.86
N LEU A 274 10.08 -6.20 -12.34
CA LEU A 274 9.13 -7.26 -11.96
C LEU A 274 8.12 -6.80 -10.90
N LEU A 275 8.55 -5.97 -9.93
CA LEU A 275 7.65 -5.39 -8.94
C LEU A 275 6.86 -4.19 -9.48
N GLY A 276 7.20 -3.63 -10.64
CA GLY A 276 6.58 -2.41 -11.15
C GLY A 276 6.81 -1.21 -10.23
N HIS A 277 8.06 -1.05 -9.76
CA HIS A 277 8.51 0.18 -9.13
C HIS A 277 8.87 1.22 -10.20
N LYS A 278 8.69 2.51 -9.90
CA LYS A 278 9.18 3.56 -10.80
C LYS A 278 10.70 3.48 -10.85
N SER A 279 11.22 3.06 -11.99
CA SER A 279 12.64 3.10 -12.34
C SER A 279 12.83 4.18 -13.41
N ASN A 280 14.02 4.80 -13.45
CA ASN A 280 14.41 5.69 -14.55
C ASN A 280 14.42 4.99 -15.92
N ARG A 281 14.34 3.65 -15.94
CA ARG A 281 14.22 2.81 -17.15
C ARG A 281 12.78 2.52 -17.59
N MET A 282 11.73 3.03 -16.94
CA MET A 282 10.36 2.81 -17.42
C MET A 282 10.08 3.61 -18.70
N THR A 283 10.73 3.21 -19.79
CA THR A 283 10.28 3.45 -21.15
C THR A 283 9.02 2.61 -21.37
N THR A 284 8.02 3.21 -21.99
CA THR A 284 6.72 2.59 -22.32
C THR A 284 6.82 1.38 -23.25
N HIS A 285 8.03 1.05 -23.71
CA HIS A 285 8.35 0.01 -24.69
C HIS A 285 9.42 -0.92 -24.11
N TYR A 286 9.03 -2.17 -23.88
CA TYR A 286 9.98 -3.26 -23.62
C TYR A 286 10.23 -3.99 -24.93
N SER A 287 11.50 -4.26 -25.23
CA SER A 287 11.88 -5.16 -26.32
C SER A 287 11.55 -6.62 -25.97
N ALA A 288 11.36 -7.47 -26.98
CA ALA A 288 11.15 -8.91 -26.75
C ALA A 288 12.31 -9.55 -25.96
N ALA A 289 13.55 -9.09 -26.18
CA ALA A 289 14.73 -9.54 -25.44
C ALA A 289 14.67 -9.15 -23.94
N GLU A 290 14.21 -7.93 -23.63
CA GLU A 290 14.01 -7.52 -22.23
C GLU A 290 12.91 -8.32 -21.55
N ILE A 291 11.79 -8.57 -22.25
CA ILE A 291 10.72 -9.41 -21.72
C ILE A 291 11.24 -10.83 -21.44
N LYS A 292 12.00 -11.41 -22.38
CA LYS A 292 12.64 -12.71 -22.20
C LYS A 292 13.52 -12.75 -20.95
N ASN A 293 14.38 -11.75 -20.77
CA ASN A 293 15.24 -11.66 -19.58
C ASN A 293 14.43 -11.60 -18.28
N LEU A 294 13.32 -10.85 -18.25
CA LEU A 294 12.46 -10.77 -17.08
C LEU A 294 11.71 -12.08 -16.81
N VAL A 295 11.26 -12.78 -17.86
CA VAL A 295 10.65 -14.12 -17.75
C VAL A 295 11.66 -15.11 -17.17
N ASP A 296 12.89 -15.15 -17.68
CA ASP A 296 13.96 -16.01 -17.20
C ASP A 296 14.30 -15.70 -15.73
N ALA A 297 14.39 -14.41 -15.37
CA ALA A 297 14.60 -13.97 -13.99
C ALA A 297 13.47 -14.43 -13.05
N ALA A 298 12.21 -14.28 -13.45
CA ALA A 298 11.05 -14.72 -12.68
C ALA A 298 10.97 -16.26 -12.55
N ASN A 299 11.41 -16.99 -13.58
CA ASN A 299 11.45 -18.45 -13.59
C ASN A 299 12.50 -19.06 -12.65
N ARG A 300 13.50 -18.29 -12.20
CA ARG A 300 14.42 -18.75 -11.13
C ARG A 300 13.69 -19.10 -9.83
N LEU A 301 12.50 -18.52 -9.60
CA LEU A 301 11.66 -18.86 -8.45
C LEU A 301 10.97 -20.23 -8.56
N CYS A 302 10.86 -20.76 -9.79
CA CYS A 302 10.27 -22.07 -10.04
C CYS A 302 11.29 -23.19 -9.80
N GLN A 303 12.59 -22.92 -9.97
CA GLN A 303 13.68 -23.90 -9.76
C GLN A 303 14.00 -24.10 -8.27
N THR A 304 13.84 -23.05 -7.46
CA THR A 304 14.09 -23.08 -6.01
C THR A 304 13.03 -23.82 -5.21
N GLN A 305 11.90 -24.21 -5.80
CA GLN A 305 10.95 -25.13 -5.18
C GLN A 305 11.45 -26.58 -5.19
N THR A 306 12.33 -26.92 -6.14
CA THR A 306 12.87 -28.29 -6.28
C THR A 306 14.09 -28.53 -5.39
N SER A 307 14.81 -27.47 -5.01
CA SER A 307 16.01 -27.54 -4.18
C SER A 307 15.88 -26.54 -3.02
N SER A 308 15.49 -27.00 -1.83
CA SER A 308 15.34 -26.15 -0.65
C SER A 308 16.69 -25.78 -0.02
N PRO A 309 17.04 -24.49 0.04
CA PRO A 309 17.76 -23.96 1.20
C PRO A 309 16.77 -23.21 2.09
N THR A 310 16.70 -23.63 3.36
CA THR A 310 15.97 -22.97 4.43
C THR A 310 16.39 -21.50 4.53
N LEU A 311 15.49 -20.58 4.20
CA LEU A 311 15.67 -19.14 4.40
C LEU A 311 15.68 -18.84 5.91
N MET A 312 16.83 -18.99 6.56
CA MET A 312 17.01 -18.51 7.93
C MET A 312 16.89 -16.98 7.95
N LEU A 313 15.88 -16.51 8.68
CA LEU A 313 15.63 -15.11 8.92
C LEU A 313 16.42 -14.73 10.18
N ILE A 314 17.68 -14.30 10.01
CA ILE A 314 18.43 -13.72 11.13
C ILE A 314 17.78 -12.37 11.42
N GLN A 315 16.89 -12.34 12.42
CA GLN A 315 16.44 -11.09 13.01
C GLN A 315 17.62 -10.48 13.77
N GLY A 316 18.10 -9.32 13.32
CA GLY A 316 19.11 -8.56 14.04
C GLY A 316 18.60 -8.25 15.45
N GLY A 317 19.20 -8.90 16.45
CA GLY A 317 18.92 -8.63 17.85
C GLY A 317 19.30 -7.20 18.19
N ASP A 318 18.34 -6.47 18.75
CA ASP A 318 18.48 -5.13 19.30
C ASP A 318 19.55 -5.19 20.41
N SER A 319 20.77 -4.73 20.13
CA SER A 319 21.87 -4.65 21.09
C SER A 319 21.65 -3.48 22.05
N ARG A 320 20.67 -3.62 22.96
CA ARG A 320 20.59 -2.75 24.13
C ARG A 320 21.55 -3.27 25.19
N SER A 321 22.58 -2.46 25.43
CA SER A 321 23.52 -2.59 26.55
C SER A 321 22.76 -2.80 27.86
N ARG A 322 22.88 -3.98 28.46
CA ARG A 322 22.64 -4.15 29.90
C ARG A 322 23.82 -3.51 30.62
N LYS A 323 23.60 -2.36 31.26
CA LYS A 323 24.45 -1.92 32.37
C LYS A 323 24.11 -2.82 33.56
N SER A 324 25.07 -3.64 33.98
CA SER A 324 25.04 -4.31 35.28
C SER A 324 25.40 -3.31 36.39
N PRO A 325 24.85 -3.44 37.60
CA PRO A 325 25.15 -2.56 38.72
C PRO A 325 26.53 -2.90 39.30
N ALA A 326 27.34 -1.88 39.57
CA ALA A 326 28.59 -2.05 40.30
C ALA A 326 28.26 -2.29 41.79
N GLY A 327 28.54 -3.51 42.25
CA GLY A 327 28.57 -3.87 43.65
C GLY A 327 29.88 -3.41 44.29
N GLU A 328 29.76 -2.94 45.53
CA GLU A 328 30.84 -2.63 46.45
C GLU A 328 31.79 -3.82 46.61
N PHE A 329 33.11 -3.56 46.54
CA PHE A 329 34.10 -4.43 47.16
C PHE A 329 35.16 -3.57 47.85
N CYS A 330 35.15 -3.70 49.17
CA CYS A 330 36.15 -3.21 50.11
C CYS A 330 37.43 -4.04 49.96
N GLY A 331 38.61 -3.41 50.02
CA GLY A 331 39.89 -4.12 49.90
C GLY A 331 41.09 -3.21 50.16
N ASN A 332 41.55 -3.22 51.40
CA ASN A 332 42.70 -2.50 51.95
C ASN A 332 44.00 -2.63 51.14
N LEU A 333 44.74 -1.51 51.03
CA LEU A 333 46.20 -1.54 50.95
C LEU A 333 46.80 -0.44 51.86
N LYS A 334 47.37 -0.87 53.00
CA LYS A 334 48.56 -0.21 53.60
C LYS A 334 49.73 -0.50 52.64
N ILE A 335 50.76 0.33 52.46
CA ILE A 335 51.90 0.56 53.37
C ILE A 335 52.69 1.80 52.85
N ALA A 336 53.25 2.55 53.81
CA ALA A 336 54.36 3.54 53.86
C ALA A 336 55.28 3.75 52.63
N GLY A 337 55.96 4.88 52.42
CA GLY A 337 56.22 6.08 53.24
C GLY A 337 57.40 6.89 52.66
N LYS A 338 57.86 7.91 53.41
CA LYS A 338 58.95 8.89 53.17
C LYS A 338 58.57 10.07 52.25
N SER A 339 58.76 11.34 52.60
CA SER A 339 59.55 12.00 53.67
C SER A 339 58.89 13.34 54.00
#